data_AF-A0A8T8CUS7-F1
#
_entry.id   AF-A0A8T8CUS7-F1
#
_cell.length_a   1.000
_cell.length_b   1.000
_cell.length_c   1.000
_cell.angle_alpha   90.00
_cell.angle_beta   90.00
_cell.angle_gamma   90.00
#
_symmetry.space_group_name_H-M   'P 1'
#
loop_
_entity.id
_entity.type
_entity.pdbx_description
1 polymer ?
#
loop_
_entity_poly.entity_id
_entity_poly.type
_entity_poly.pdbx_seq_one_letter_code
_entity_poly.pdbx_strand_id
1 'polypeptide(L)'
;MSLQTYLQGAFQLVAMFIPSDAERPSFFKRSRLHAGEGAHDEEWLQLLLFESPELVILDRMDADAGNFVPIVRELPLTREGGVVFLDILGVSRTGRLVLIECKLWRNPQARREVIAQTLEYAALTRGLTYGDLTAKVRQSTGNHLSLNPIYDLAKQRWPKLDESTFVDAVSRSLDLGDFY
;
A
#
# COMPACT_ATOMS: atom_id res chain seq x y z
N MET A 1 -4.02 -9.09 29.14
CA MET A 1 -4.69 -7.88 28.64
C MET A 1 -4.74 -8.04 27.13
N SER A 2 -5.91 -8.34 26.57
CA SER A 2 -6.07 -9.00 25.25
C SER A 2 -5.93 -8.01 24.08
N LEU A 3 -5.29 -8.48 23.01
CA LEU A 3 -5.08 -7.84 21.69
C LEU A 3 -6.38 -7.41 20.96
N GLN A 4 -7.55 -7.60 21.56
CA GLN A 4 -8.86 -7.38 20.92
C GLN A 4 -9.31 -5.92 20.89
N THR A 5 -8.68 -5.00 21.63
CA THR A 5 -9.20 -3.63 21.80
C THR A 5 -8.66 -2.62 20.78
N TYR A 6 -7.70 -2.97 19.91
CA TYR A 6 -7.04 -2.02 19.00
C TYR A 6 -7.53 -2.03 17.55
N LEU A 7 -8.57 -2.78 17.18
CA LEU A 7 -9.02 -2.90 15.78
C LEU A 7 -10.48 -2.44 15.62
N GLN A 8 -10.80 -1.20 16.01
CA GLN A 8 -12.11 -0.58 15.74
C GLN A 8 -12.18 0.15 14.39
N GLY A 9 -11.09 0.21 13.62
CA GLY A 9 -11.10 0.66 12.21
C GLY A 9 -11.46 -0.51 11.30
N ALA A 10 -12.37 -0.32 10.36
CA ALA A 10 -12.71 -1.32 9.35
C ALA A 10 -11.56 -1.47 8.34
N PHE A 11 -10.54 -2.23 8.70
CA PHE A 11 -9.49 -2.65 7.78
C PHE A 11 -10.11 -3.48 6.66
N GLN A 12 -10.02 -3.00 5.43
CA GLN A 12 -10.40 -3.75 4.26
C GLN A 12 -9.13 -4.27 3.60
N LEU A 13 -8.87 -5.57 3.73
CA LEU A 13 -7.71 -6.20 3.09
C LEU A 13 -8.05 -6.51 1.62
N VAL A 14 -7.34 -5.90 0.67
CA VAL A 14 -7.32 -6.38 -0.72
C VAL A 14 -6.06 -7.16 -1.03
N ALA A 15 -6.21 -8.47 -1.08
CA ALA A 15 -5.34 -9.31 -1.86
C ALA A 15 -5.91 -9.37 -3.29
N MET A 16 -5.14 -8.91 -4.28
CA MET A 16 -5.46 -9.20 -5.67
C MET A 16 -5.27 -10.70 -5.91
N PHE A 17 -6.37 -11.40 -6.14
CA PHE A 17 -6.36 -12.78 -6.59
C PHE A 17 -6.46 -12.80 -8.11
N ILE A 18 -5.42 -13.30 -8.78
CA ILE A 18 -5.54 -13.78 -10.15
C ILE A 18 -5.86 -15.28 -10.06
N PRO A 19 -7.15 -15.69 -10.11
CA PRO A 19 -7.51 -17.10 -10.03
C PRO A 19 -6.86 -17.87 -11.18
N SER A 20 -6.28 -19.04 -10.86
CA SER A 20 -5.56 -19.80 -11.87
C SER A 20 -6.45 -20.56 -12.84
N ASP A 21 -7.76 -20.70 -12.60
CA ASP A 21 -8.70 -21.33 -13.52
C ASP A 21 -10.15 -20.93 -13.20
N ALA A 22 -10.81 -20.28 -14.15
CA ALA A 22 -12.08 -20.70 -14.76
C ALA A 22 -12.66 -19.55 -15.61
N GLU A 23 -12.90 -19.86 -16.89
CA GLU A 23 -13.53 -19.06 -17.95
C GLU A 23 -12.67 -18.00 -18.67
N ARG A 24 -12.50 -18.23 -19.98
CA ARG A 24 -11.51 -17.63 -20.86
C ARG A 24 -12.08 -16.45 -21.65
N PRO A 25 -11.54 -15.23 -21.53
CA PRO A 25 -11.50 -14.28 -22.63
C PRO A 25 -10.31 -14.62 -23.53
N SER A 26 -10.55 -14.87 -24.81
CA SER A 26 -9.57 -15.31 -25.83
C SER A 26 -8.47 -14.29 -26.17
N PHE A 27 -8.37 -13.18 -25.44
CA PHE A 27 -7.42 -12.09 -25.71
C PHE A 27 -6.24 -12.04 -24.74
N PHE A 28 -6.29 -12.76 -23.61
CA PHE A 28 -5.20 -12.75 -22.64
C PHE A 28 -4.37 -14.02 -22.76
N LYS A 29 -3.12 -13.86 -23.22
CA LYS A 29 -2.11 -14.93 -23.17
C LYS A 29 -1.58 -15.01 -21.75
N ARG A 30 -1.93 -16.08 -21.03
CA ARG A 30 -1.33 -16.37 -19.74
C ARG A 30 0.16 -16.69 -19.93
N SER A 31 1.02 -15.79 -19.45
CA SER A 31 2.43 -16.09 -19.25
C SER A 31 2.62 -16.64 -17.84
N ARG A 32 3.14 -17.86 -17.73
CA ARG A 32 3.54 -18.41 -16.43
C ARG A 32 4.82 -17.69 -16.01
N LEU A 33 4.76 -16.86 -14.98
CA LEU A 33 5.97 -16.29 -14.39
C LEU A 33 6.72 -17.43 -13.70
N HIS A 34 7.87 -17.81 -14.27
CA HIS A 34 8.74 -18.81 -13.66
C HIS A 34 9.48 -18.16 -12.50
N ALA A 35 9.20 -18.63 -11.29
CA ALA A 35 9.99 -18.30 -10.12
C ALA A 35 11.33 -19.04 -10.19
N GLY A 36 12.34 -18.42 -10.80
CA GLY A 36 13.69 -18.97 -10.94
C GLY A 36 14.36 -18.47 -12.23
N GLU A 37 15.57 -17.93 -12.08
CA GLU A 37 16.39 -17.27 -13.11
C GLU A 37 15.70 -16.10 -13.85
N GLY A 38 15.58 -14.98 -13.14
CA GLY A 38 16.04 -13.70 -13.67
C GLY A 38 15.07 -12.78 -14.42
N ALA A 39 13.75 -13.00 -14.40
CA ALA A 39 12.84 -12.06 -15.06
C ALA A 39 11.83 -11.36 -14.13
N HIS A 40 11.19 -12.08 -13.22
CA HIS A 40 10.01 -11.58 -12.51
C HIS A 40 9.93 -12.11 -11.06
N ASP A 41 10.55 -11.39 -10.11
CA ASP A 41 10.51 -11.63 -8.67
C ASP A 41 9.57 -10.65 -7.93
N GLU A 42 9.63 -10.60 -6.60
CA GLU A 42 8.79 -9.71 -5.78
C GLU A 42 9.21 -8.23 -5.92
N GLU A 43 10.51 -7.96 -6.11
CA GLU A 43 11.02 -6.63 -6.43
C GLU A 43 10.50 -6.14 -7.78
N TRP A 44 10.50 -7.00 -8.80
CA TRP A 44 9.89 -6.71 -10.10
C TRP A 44 8.39 -6.43 -9.97
N LEU A 45 7.66 -7.21 -9.17
CA LEU A 45 6.22 -7.00 -8.96
C LEU A 45 5.98 -5.66 -8.26
N GLN A 46 6.78 -5.34 -7.24
CA GLN A 46 6.70 -4.09 -6.52
C GLN A 46 6.98 -2.90 -7.44
N LEU A 47 8.02 -2.98 -8.28
CA LEU A 47 8.32 -1.97 -9.31
C LEU A 47 7.14 -1.79 -10.26
N LEU A 48 6.61 -2.90 -10.80
CA LEU A 48 5.48 -2.87 -11.73
C LEU A 48 4.24 -2.20 -11.12
N LEU A 49 3.88 -2.55 -9.88
CA LEU A 49 2.72 -1.97 -9.21
C LEU A 49 2.95 -0.51 -8.79
N PHE A 50 4.20 -0.12 -8.53
CA PHE A 50 4.55 1.26 -8.21
C PHE A 50 4.49 2.16 -9.46
N GLU A 51 4.97 1.66 -10.60
CA GLU A 51 4.95 2.40 -11.88
C GLU A 51 3.59 2.39 -12.57
N SER A 52 2.77 1.37 -12.31
CA SER A 52 1.44 1.18 -12.90
C SER A 52 0.41 0.87 -11.80
N PRO A 53 0.10 1.82 -10.90
CA PRO A 53 -0.83 1.62 -9.77
C PRO A 53 -2.26 1.24 -10.20
N GLU A 54 -2.66 1.54 -11.44
CA GLU A 54 -3.92 1.11 -12.04
C GLU A 54 -4.04 -0.42 -12.18
N LEU A 55 -2.93 -1.15 -12.10
CA LEU A 55 -2.93 -2.61 -12.04
C LEU A 55 -3.42 -3.12 -10.70
N VAL A 56 -3.49 -2.29 -9.66
CA VAL A 56 -4.06 -2.66 -8.36
C VAL A 56 -5.57 -2.47 -8.40
N ILE A 57 -6.29 -3.60 -8.49
CA ILE A 57 -7.75 -3.64 -8.53
C ILE A 57 -8.27 -3.56 -7.08
N LEU A 58 -8.62 -2.34 -6.65
CA LEU A 58 -9.27 -2.06 -5.35
C LEU A 58 -10.79 -1.84 -5.49
N ASP A 59 -11.34 -1.98 -6.71
CA ASP A 59 -12.73 -1.65 -7.08
C ASP A 59 -13.84 -2.47 -6.35
N ARG A 60 -13.46 -3.50 -5.59
CA ARG A 60 -14.39 -4.30 -4.77
C ARG A 60 -14.58 -3.76 -3.35
N MET A 61 -13.88 -2.69 -2.98
CA MET A 61 -13.85 -2.13 -1.62
C MET A 61 -14.80 -0.95 -1.47
N ASP A 62 -14.61 0.07 -2.30
CA ASP A 62 -15.31 1.34 -2.28
C ASP A 62 -15.10 2.08 -3.62
N ALA A 63 -15.99 3.00 -3.99
CA ALA A 63 -15.97 3.68 -5.29
C ALA A 63 -14.68 4.49 -5.55
N ASP A 64 -14.02 4.93 -4.48
CA ASP A 64 -12.78 5.72 -4.54
C ASP A 64 -11.50 4.90 -4.35
N ALA A 65 -11.61 3.62 -3.97
CA ALA A 65 -10.44 2.80 -3.61
C ALA A 65 -9.50 2.56 -4.80
N GLY A 66 -10.03 2.40 -6.01
CA GLY A 66 -9.25 2.11 -7.23
C GLY A 66 -8.40 3.27 -7.78
N ASN A 67 -8.35 4.42 -7.12
CA ASN A 67 -7.63 5.59 -7.60
C ASN A 67 -6.74 6.19 -6.50
N PHE A 68 -5.52 5.68 -6.41
CA PHE A 68 -4.50 6.15 -5.47
C PHE A 68 -3.23 6.60 -6.18
N VAL A 69 -2.39 7.33 -5.46
CA VAL A 69 -1.06 7.75 -5.88
C VAL A 69 -0.03 6.95 -5.07
N PRO A 70 0.86 6.18 -5.71
CA PRO A 70 1.98 5.56 -5.03
C PRO A 70 2.98 6.64 -4.56
N ILE A 71 3.43 6.54 -3.31
CA ILE A 71 4.26 7.55 -2.65
C ILE A 71 5.70 7.09 -2.53
N VAL A 72 5.92 5.89 -1.98
CA VAL A 72 7.26 5.35 -1.76
C VAL A 72 7.24 3.83 -1.69
N ARG A 73 8.34 3.20 -2.11
CA ARG A 73 8.59 1.77 -1.92
C ARG A 73 9.45 1.55 -0.68
N GLU A 74 9.34 0.38 -0.05
CA GLU A 74 10.20 -0.03 1.06
C GLU A 74 10.22 0.98 2.22
N LEU A 75 9.04 1.41 2.68
CA LEU A 75 8.92 2.37 3.78
C LEU A 75 9.29 1.68 5.12
N PRO A 76 10.31 2.18 5.86
CA PRO A 76 10.72 1.55 7.11
C PRO A 76 9.74 1.82 8.26
N LEU A 77 9.17 0.74 8.79
CA LEU A 77 8.31 0.71 9.96
C LEU A 77 9.04 0.04 11.13
N THR A 78 9.17 0.77 12.23
CA THR A 78 9.90 0.30 13.42
C THR A 78 8.98 -0.59 14.25
N ARG A 79 9.45 -1.80 14.57
CA ARG A 79 8.74 -2.73 15.46
C ARG A 79 9.66 -3.20 16.59
N GLU A 80 9.10 -3.91 17.56
CA GLU A 80 9.91 -4.56 18.58
C GLU A 80 10.91 -5.53 17.92
N GLY A 81 12.19 -5.35 18.24
CA GLY A 81 13.26 -6.21 17.74
C GLY A 81 13.71 -5.97 16.28
N GLY A 82 13.27 -4.89 15.61
CA GLY A 82 13.80 -4.57 14.28
C GLY A 82 13.00 -3.56 13.47
N VAL A 83 13.17 -3.64 12.16
CA VAL A 83 12.47 -2.82 11.17
C VAL A 83 11.83 -3.77 10.15
N VAL A 84 10.60 -3.49 9.76
CA VAL A 84 9.95 -4.08 8.59
C VAL A 84 9.77 -3.01 7.53
N PHE A 85 9.67 -3.42 6.27
CA PHE A 85 9.56 -2.52 5.15
C PHE A 85 8.20 -2.73 4.50
N LEU A 86 7.38 -1.69 4.47
CA LEU A 86 6.14 -1.71 3.71
C LEU A 86 6.49 -1.57 2.23
N ASP A 87 6.12 -2.57 1.43
CA ASP A 87 6.54 -2.67 0.03
C ASP A 87 6.12 -1.44 -0.79
N ILE A 88 4.86 -1.02 -0.70
CA ILE A 88 4.38 0.22 -1.31
C ILE A 88 3.44 0.95 -0.36
N LEU A 89 3.76 2.21 -0.07
CA LEU A 89 2.81 3.16 0.51
C LEU A 89 2.16 3.96 -0.63
N GLY A 90 0.84 4.05 -0.61
CA GLY A 90 0.06 4.95 -1.46
C GLY A 90 -0.91 5.83 -0.68
N VAL A 91 -1.52 6.79 -1.37
CA VAL A 91 -2.59 7.62 -0.81
C VAL A 91 -3.72 7.80 -1.81
N SER A 92 -4.95 7.62 -1.35
CA SER A 92 -6.17 7.89 -2.13
C SER A 92 -6.51 9.38 -2.17
N ARG A 93 -7.44 9.76 -3.06
CA ARG A 93 -7.92 11.14 -3.16
C ARG A 93 -8.54 11.67 -1.87
N THR A 94 -9.15 10.79 -1.09
CA THR A 94 -9.84 11.11 0.17
C THR A 94 -8.90 11.14 1.37
N GLY A 95 -7.59 10.94 1.17
CA GLY A 95 -6.59 10.94 2.23
C GLY A 95 -6.44 9.61 2.97
N ARG A 96 -7.14 8.54 2.56
CA ARG A 96 -6.87 7.18 3.09
C ARG A 96 -5.55 6.66 2.56
N LEU A 97 -4.72 6.09 3.43
CA LEU A 97 -3.49 5.41 3.05
C LEU A 97 -3.80 4.06 2.39
N VAL A 98 -2.96 3.66 1.44
CA VAL A 98 -2.99 2.36 0.76
C VAL A 98 -1.72 1.61 1.15
N LEU A 99 -1.86 0.45 1.78
CA LEU A 99 -0.73 -0.36 2.25
C LEU A 99 -0.66 -1.65 1.42
N ILE A 100 0.37 -1.78 0.58
CA ILE A 100 0.49 -2.92 -0.33
C ILE A 100 1.66 -3.80 0.09
N GLU A 101 1.42 -5.11 0.11
CA GLU A 101 2.43 -6.16 0.19
C GLU A 101 2.47 -6.91 -1.16
N CYS A 102 3.66 -7.04 -1.73
CA CYS A 102 3.93 -7.64 -3.03
C CYS A 102 4.47 -9.05 -2.84
N LYS A 103 3.63 -10.06 -3.14
CA LYS A 103 4.04 -11.46 -3.01
C LYS A 103 3.66 -12.27 -4.23
N LEU A 104 4.61 -13.05 -4.75
CA LEU A 104 4.32 -13.96 -5.85
C LEU A 104 3.55 -15.18 -5.34
N TRP A 105 2.35 -15.38 -5.86
CA TRP A 105 1.50 -16.48 -5.43
C TRP A 105 2.07 -17.84 -5.83
N ARG A 106 2.47 -18.64 -4.83
CA ARG A 106 3.03 -19.98 -5.04
C ARG A 106 2.36 -21.07 -4.21
N ASN A 107 1.79 -20.73 -3.05
CA ASN A 107 1.12 -21.66 -2.14
C ASN A 107 0.16 -20.90 -1.16
N PRO A 108 -0.70 -21.61 -0.41
CA PRO A 108 -1.59 -21.00 0.58
C PRO A 108 -0.89 -20.30 1.75
N GLN A 109 0.36 -20.68 2.04
CA GLN A 109 1.15 -20.07 3.11
C GLN A 109 1.56 -18.63 2.76
N ALA A 110 1.91 -18.38 1.49
CA ALA A 110 2.17 -17.04 0.97
C ALA A 110 0.99 -16.09 1.20
N ARG A 111 -0.26 -16.58 1.07
CA ARG A 111 -1.45 -15.78 1.40
C ARG A 111 -1.48 -15.32 2.85
N ARG A 112 -1.17 -16.23 3.77
CA ARG A 112 -1.23 -15.95 5.21
C ARG A 112 -0.15 -14.96 5.60
N GLU A 113 1.03 -15.07 4.97
CA GLU A 113 2.11 -14.11 5.13
C GLU A 113 1.68 -12.71 4.69
N VAL A 114 1.07 -12.58 3.50
CA VAL A 114 0.52 -11.28 3.05
C VAL A 114 -0.47 -10.71 4.05
N ILE A 115 -1.46 -11.51 4.49
CA ILE A 115 -2.45 -11.06 5.47
C ILE A 115 -1.77 -10.58 6.76
N ALA A 116 -0.80 -11.35 7.28
CA ALA A 116 -0.10 -11.03 8.51
C ALA A 116 0.74 -9.76 8.37
N GLN A 117 1.48 -9.61 7.26
CA GLN A 117 2.30 -8.44 6.98
C GLN A 117 1.45 -7.18 6.79
N THR A 118 0.35 -7.25 6.02
CA THR A 118 -0.54 -6.08 5.88
C THR A 118 -1.15 -5.67 7.22
N LEU A 119 -1.53 -6.62 8.09
CA LEU A 119 -2.01 -6.31 9.44
C LEU A 119 -0.90 -5.74 10.34
N GLU A 120 0.34 -6.21 10.19
CA GLU A 120 1.49 -5.66 10.89
C GLU A 120 1.76 -4.21 10.45
N TYR A 121 1.78 -3.92 9.14
CA TYR A 121 1.93 -2.57 8.62
C TYR A 121 0.83 -1.65 9.13
N ALA A 122 -0.42 -2.09 9.05
CA ALA A 122 -1.55 -1.37 9.62
C ALA A 122 -1.34 -1.00 11.09
N ALA A 123 -0.89 -1.96 11.92
CA ALA A 123 -0.65 -1.72 13.33
C ALA A 123 0.52 -0.74 13.59
N LEU A 124 1.60 -0.81 12.79
CA LEU A 124 2.79 0.03 12.94
C LEU A 124 2.63 1.43 12.34
N THR A 125 1.80 1.57 11.30
CA THR A 125 1.47 2.84 10.67
C THR A 125 0.42 3.59 11.49
N ARG A 126 -0.49 2.88 12.15
CA ARG A 126 -1.47 3.49 13.05
C ARG A 126 -0.78 4.23 14.20
N GLY A 127 -1.19 5.46 14.44
CA GLY A 127 -0.63 6.32 15.50
C GLY A 127 0.64 7.09 15.12
N LEU A 128 1.15 6.93 13.89
CA LEU A 128 2.09 7.91 13.34
C LEU A 128 1.36 9.24 13.12
N THR A 129 2.02 10.35 13.42
CA THR A 129 1.52 11.65 12.97
C THR A 129 1.80 11.81 11.47
N TYR A 130 1.08 12.74 10.80
CA TYR A 130 1.41 13.10 9.42
C TYR A 130 2.87 13.55 9.25
N GLY A 131 3.42 14.23 10.27
CA GLY A 131 4.82 14.64 10.32
C GLY A 131 5.79 13.45 10.39
N ASP A 132 5.49 12.44 11.21
CA ASP A 132 6.29 11.22 11.31
C ASP A 132 6.30 10.45 9.99
N LEU A 133 5.12 10.29 9.37
CA LEU A 133 4.99 9.64 8.06
C LEU A 133 5.78 10.40 7.00
N THR A 134 5.65 11.73 6.98
CA THR A 134 6.38 12.61 6.05
C THR A 134 7.89 12.49 6.23
N ALA A 135 8.38 12.47 7.47
CA ALA A 135 9.80 12.31 7.77
C ALA A 135 10.34 10.96 7.26
N LYS A 136 9.59 9.87 7.46
CA LYS A 136 9.94 8.53 6.95
C LYS A 136 9.98 8.50 5.42
N VAL A 137 8.97 9.06 4.75
CA VAL A 137 8.94 9.16 3.28
C VAL A 137 10.17 9.92 2.76
N ARG A 138 10.46 11.09 3.34
CA ARG A 138 11.62 11.90 2.93
C ARG A 138 12.94 11.16 3.11
N GLN A 139 13.10 10.43 4.21
CA GLN A 139 14.28 9.61 4.45
C GLN A 139 14.46 8.52 3.38
N SER A 140 13.37 7.80 3.03
CA SER A 140 13.40 6.76 2.00
C SER A 140 13.62 7.30 0.59
N THR A 141 13.22 8.54 0.30
CA THR A 141 13.40 9.17 -1.03
C THR A 141 14.65 10.06 -1.12
N GLY A 142 15.60 9.92 -0.19
CA GLY A 142 16.88 10.65 -0.22
C GLY A 142 16.78 12.15 0.02
N ASN A 143 15.69 12.65 0.65
CA ASN A 143 15.44 14.06 0.94
C ASN A 143 15.45 15.01 -0.28
N HIS A 144 15.47 14.48 -1.50
CA HIS A 144 15.42 15.26 -2.75
C HIS A 144 14.02 15.76 -3.09
N LEU A 145 13.00 15.15 -2.46
CA LEU A 145 11.63 15.62 -2.56
C LEU A 145 11.41 16.85 -1.67
N SER A 146 10.29 17.53 -1.91
CA SER A 146 9.87 18.73 -1.19
C SER A 146 9.70 18.53 0.32
N LEU A 147 9.31 19.60 1.03
CA LEU A 147 8.99 19.53 2.45
C LEU A 147 7.73 18.69 2.74
N ASN A 148 6.82 18.57 1.76
CA ASN A 148 5.56 17.82 1.88
C ASN A 148 5.36 16.90 0.66
N PRO A 149 6.20 15.86 0.49
CA PRO A 149 6.19 15.01 -0.70
C PRO A 149 4.87 14.25 -0.90
N ILE A 150 4.21 13.86 0.19
CA ILE A 150 2.95 13.12 0.14
C ILE A 150 1.86 13.97 -0.51
N TYR A 151 1.70 15.20 -0.05
CA TYR A 151 0.73 16.15 -0.64
C TYR A 151 1.13 16.54 -2.06
N ASP A 152 2.41 16.82 -2.32
CA ASP A 152 2.84 17.28 -3.65
C ASP A 152 2.61 16.22 -4.73
N LEU A 153 2.88 14.95 -4.44
CA LEU A 153 2.57 13.83 -5.35
C LEU A 153 1.06 13.69 -5.54
N ALA A 154 0.26 13.79 -4.47
CA ALA A 154 -1.19 13.76 -4.56
C ALA A 154 -1.76 14.94 -5.37
N LYS A 155 -1.20 16.14 -5.21
CA LYS A 155 -1.59 17.38 -5.90
C LYS A 155 -1.28 17.33 -7.39
N GLN A 156 -0.19 16.68 -7.79
CA GLN A 156 0.12 16.44 -9.21
C GLN A 156 -0.99 15.61 -9.88
N ARG A 157 -1.50 14.59 -9.18
CA ARG A 157 -2.62 13.76 -9.67
C ARG A 157 -3.97 14.47 -9.59
N TRP A 158 -4.19 15.25 -8.54
CA TRP A 158 -5.44 15.96 -8.25
C TRP A 158 -5.18 17.47 -8.04
N PRO A 159 -5.12 18.28 -9.12
CA PRO A 159 -4.74 19.71 -9.03
C PRO A 159 -5.66 20.58 -8.17
N LYS A 160 -6.88 20.12 -7.87
CA LYS A 160 -7.86 20.82 -7.02
C LYS A 160 -7.80 20.41 -5.55
N LEU A 161 -6.85 19.55 -5.16
CA LEU A 161 -6.70 19.11 -3.78
C LEU A 161 -6.33 20.29 -2.87
N ASP A 162 -7.03 20.43 -1.75
CA ASP A 162 -6.69 21.40 -0.71
C ASP A 162 -5.73 20.75 0.29
N GLU A 163 -4.65 21.45 0.65
CA GLU A 163 -3.59 20.89 1.49
C GLU A 163 -4.10 20.60 2.90
N SER A 164 -4.74 21.58 3.55
CA SER A 164 -5.21 21.40 4.93
C SER A 164 -6.21 20.26 5.05
N THR A 165 -7.20 20.21 4.14
CA THR A 165 -8.22 19.17 4.14
C THR A 165 -7.60 17.79 3.90
N PHE A 166 -6.61 17.70 3.00
CA PHE A 166 -5.91 16.46 2.72
C PHE A 166 -5.07 15.98 3.90
N VAL A 167 -4.28 16.88 4.51
CA VAL A 167 -3.44 16.57 5.68
C VAL A 167 -4.31 16.11 6.86
N ASP A 168 -5.44 16.77 7.10
CA ASP A 168 -6.41 16.38 8.13
C ASP A 168 -7.00 15.00 7.85
N ALA A 169 -7.30 14.69 6.59
CA ALA A 169 -7.84 13.39 6.18
C ALA A 169 -6.82 12.26 6.35
N VAL A 170 -5.55 12.48 5.96
CA VAL A 170 -4.46 11.51 6.19
C VAL A 170 -4.20 11.31 7.68
N SER A 171 -4.19 12.39 8.47
CA SER A 171 -4.03 12.31 9.92
C SER A 171 -5.15 11.48 10.55
N ARG A 172 -6.40 11.70 10.13
CA ARG A 172 -7.54 10.89 10.56
C ARG A 172 -7.40 9.41 10.16
N SER A 173 -6.94 9.14 8.94
CA SER A 173 -6.68 7.77 8.47
C SER A 173 -5.65 7.08 9.38
N LEU A 174 -4.55 7.75 9.72
CA LEU A 174 -3.50 7.28 10.63
C LEU A 174 -4.01 7.03 12.06
N ASP A 175 -4.86 7.91 12.59
CA ASP A 175 -5.40 7.78 13.95
C ASP A 175 -6.38 6.60 14.07
N LEU A 176 -7.29 6.50 13.08
CA LEU A 176 -8.34 5.48 13.06
C LEU A 176 -7.83 4.12 12.58
N GLY A 177 -6.69 4.07 11.88
CA GLY A 177 -6.28 2.89 11.13
C GLY A 177 -7.20 2.61 9.94
N ASP A 178 -7.76 3.66 9.34
CA ASP A 178 -8.71 3.54 8.23
C ASP A 178 -7.93 3.52 6.90
N PHE A 179 -7.37 2.35 6.58
CA PHE A 179 -6.52 2.13 5.41
C PHE A 179 -7.21 1.30 4.33
N TYR A 180 -6.64 1.32 3.13
CA TYR A 180 -6.89 0.36 2.05
C TYR A 180 -5.76 -0.65 1.96
#